data_AF-M3A5S2-F1
#
_entry.id   AF-M3A5S2-F1
#
_cell.length_a   1.000
_cell.length_b   1.000
_cell.length_c   1.000
_cell.angle_alpha   90.00
_cell.angle_beta   90.00
_cell.angle_gamma   90.00
#
_symmetry.space_group_name_H-M   'P 1'
#
loop_
_entity.id
_entity.type
_entity.pdbx_description
1 polymer ?
#
loop_
_entity_poly.entity_id
_entity_poly.type
_entity_poly.pdbx_seq_one_letter_code
_entity_poly.pdbx_strand_id
1 'polypeptide(L)'
;MARPYSCDEYGCTRSFPSPNALEHHRITHLTRSVHCYGCTRMFTTYHGMIIHLEAGNCTSGIEMRRVNRLAAQCFQWKQYIVKHFREELRGSHVGYRGDPANRPFKCPTCTSTFPLLSSLFMHIHSPSCDQTIGGGAIGKLKKWLRKSLKRMKVRN
;
A
#
# COMPACT_ATOMS: atom_id res chain seq x y z
N MET A 1 -18.23 -21.32 -14.29
CA MET A 1 -16.79 -21.13 -13.97
C MET A 1 -16.46 -21.93 -12.72
N ALA A 2 -15.44 -22.79 -12.75
CA ALA A 2 -15.02 -23.54 -11.57
C ALA A 2 -14.44 -22.60 -10.49
N ARG A 3 -14.71 -22.88 -9.21
CA ARG A 3 -14.15 -22.15 -8.05
C ARG A 3 -13.41 -23.13 -7.15
N PRO A 4 -12.27 -23.69 -7.60
CA PRO A 4 -11.61 -24.80 -6.93
C PRO A 4 -10.94 -24.39 -5.60
N TYR A 5 -10.80 -23.10 -5.32
CA TYR A 5 -10.11 -22.60 -4.11
C TYR A 5 -11.13 -22.24 -3.02
N SER A 6 -11.36 -23.12 -2.06
CA SER A 6 -12.27 -22.88 -0.92
C SER A 6 -11.57 -22.24 0.27
N CYS A 7 -12.29 -21.39 1.01
CA CYS A 7 -11.84 -20.88 2.29
C CYS A 7 -11.97 -21.94 3.38
N ASP A 8 -10.91 -22.07 4.17
CA ASP A 8 -10.68 -23.04 5.22
C ASP A 8 -11.03 -22.51 6.64
N GLU A 9 -11.46 -21.25 6.74
CA GLU A 9 -11.87 -20.63 8.01
C GLU A 9 -13.20 -21.19 8.52
N TYR A 10 -13.26 -21.47 9.82
CA TYR A 10 -14.44 -22.06 10.45
C TYR A 10 -15.68 -21.17 10.25
N GLY A 11 -16.74 -21.74 9.67
CA GLY A 11 -17.97 -21.03 9.35
C GLY A 11 -17.94 -20.23 8.03
N CYS A 12 -16.84 -20.28 7.26
CA CYS A 12 -16.78 -19.69 5.93
C CYS A 12 -16.96 -20.75 4.83
N THR A 13 -17.94 -20.55 3.94
CA THR A 13 -18.24 -21.47 2.83
C THR A 13 -17.90 -20.89 1.46
N ARG A 14 -17.10 -19.82 1.40
CA ARG A 14 -16.78 -19.13 0.15
C ARG A 14 -15.67 -19.84 -0.62
N SER A 15 -15.89 -20.02 -1.91
CA SER A 15 -14.87 -20.52 -2.85
C SER A 15 -14.51 -19.47 -3.89
N PHE A 16 -13.38 -19.58 -4.56
CA PHE A 16 -12.85 -18.55 -5.44
C PHE A 16 -12.28 -19.17 -6.73
N PRO A 17 -12.28 -18.42 -7.84
CA PRO A 17 -11.77 -18.90 -9.13
C PRO A 17 -10.24 -18.92 -9.20
N SER A 18 -9.54 -18.24 -8.29
CA SER A 18 -8.07 -18.15 -8.28
C SER A 18 -7.51 -18.10 -6.85
N PRO A 19 -6.25 -18.52 -6.65
CA PRO A 19 -5.63 -18.50 -5.32
C PRO A 19 -5.45 -17.06 -4.80
N ASN A 20 -5.18 -16.10 -5.70
CA ASN A 20 -5.07 -14.69 -5.33
C ASN A 20 -6.41 -14.11 -4.82
N ALA A 21 -7.53 -14.54 -5.39
CA ALA A 21 -8.85 -14.13 -4.94
C ALA A 21 -9.19 -14.73 -3.57
N LEU A 22 -8.79 -15.99 -3.31
CA LEU A 22 -8.91 -16.60 -2.00
C LEU A 22 -8.03 -15.88 -0.96
N GLU A 23 -6.78 -15.55 -1.30
CA GLU A 23 -5.88 -14.86 -0.38
C GLU A 23 -6.40 -13.47 -0.02
N HIS A 24 -6.89 -12.71 -1.01
CA HIS A 24 -7.55 -11.43 -0.73
C HIS A 24 -8.81 -11.60 0.12
N HIS A 25 -9.56 -12.69 -0.05
CA HIS A 25 -10.71 -12.98 0.81
C HIS A 25 -10.31 -13.25 2.25
N ARG A 26 -9.21 -13.98 2.51
CA ARG A 26 -8.77 -14.29 3.88
C ARG A 26 -8.57 -13.05 4.74
N ILE A 27 -8.29 -11.90 4.13
CA ILE A 27 -8.24 -10.60 4.80
C ILE A 27 -9.53 -10.26 5.57
N THR A 28 -10.70 -10.73 5.12
CA THR A 28 -11.99 -10.47 5.79
C THR A 28 -12.10 -11.16 7.15
N HIS A 29 -11.32 -12.21 7.37
CA HIS A 29 -11.27 -12.96 8.62
C HIS A 29 -10.23 -12.40 9.61
N LEU A 30 -9.33 -11.54 9.12
CA LEU A 30 -8.31 -10.94 9.97
C LEU A 30 -8.91 -9.92 10.95
N THR A 31 -8.37 -9.91 12.16
CA THR A 31 -8.67 -8.88 13.15
C THR A 31 -7.97 -7.57 12.78
N ARG A 32 -8.62 -6.43 13.09
CA ARG A 32 -8.03 -5.12 12.84
C ARG A 32 -6.87 -4.91 13.82
N SER A 33 -5.64 -4.91 13.33
CA SER A 33 -4.42 -4.75 14.15
C SER A 33 -3.53 -3.58 13.68
N VAL A 34 -3.73 -3.11 12.45
CA VAL A 34 -2.92 -2.05 11.85
C VAL A 34 -3.50 -0.69 12.21
N HIS A 35 -2.80 0.05 13.06
CA HIS A 35 -3.19 1.41 13.42
C HIS A 35 -2.84 2.41 12.32
N CYS A 36 -3.75 3.34 12.05
CA CYS A 36 -3.43 4.53 11.28
C CYS A 36 -2.27 5.29 11.93
N TYR A 37 -1.41 5.89 11.09
CA TYR A 37 -0.30 6.69 11.59
C TYR A 37 -0.69 8.10 12.01
N GLY A 38 -1.88 8.57 11.60
CA GLY A 38 -2.39 9.91 11.93
C GLY A 38 -3.63 9.95 12.82
N CYS A 39 -4.54 8.98 12.70
CA CYS A 39 -5.79 8.94 13.47
C CYS A 39 -5.88 7.69 14.37
N THR A 40 -7.03 7.51 15.03
CA THR A 40 -7.31 6.35 15.91
C THR A 40 -7.87 5.13 15.18
N ARG A 41 -8.16 5.23 13.88
CA ARG A 41 -8.75 4.12 13.11
C ARG A 41 -7.76 2.95 12.97
N MET A 42 -8.31 1.74 12.95
CA MET A 42 -7.58 0.48 12.77
C MET A 42 -8.04 -0.25 11.51
N PHE A 43 -7.13 -0.98 10.90
CA PHE A 43 -7.31 -1.70 9.64
C PHE A 43 -6.84 -3.14 9.79
N THR A 44 -7.37 -4.04 8.98
CA THR A 44 -6.95 -5.45 8.92
C THR A 44 -5.60 -5.59 8.22
N THR A 45 -5.27 -4.71 7.27
CA THR A 45 -4.04 -4.77 6.47
C THR A 45 -3.31 -3.43 6.39
N TYR A 46 -2.02 -3.52 6.07
CA TYR A 46 -1.18 -2.34 5.87
C TYR A 46 -1.58 -1.53 4.63
N HIS A 47 -1.84 -2.19 3.49
CA HIS A 47 -2.30 -1.49 2.29
C HIS A 47 -3.66 -0.83 2.52
N GLY A 48 -4.58 -1.43 3.30
CA GLY A 48 -5.85 -0.82 3.67
C GLY A 48 -5.69 0.49 4.44
N MET A 49 -4.73 0.54 5.37
CA MET A 49 -4.38 1.79 6.06
C MET A 49 -3.79 2.83 5.11
N ILE A 50 -2.96 2.44 4.14
CA ILE A 50 -2.44 3.36 3.12
C ILE A 50 -3.55 3.88 2.18
N ILE A 51 -4.50 3.03 1.76
CA ILE A 51 -5.68 3.44 0.99
C ILE A 51 -6.45 4.53 1.73
N HIS A 52 -6.66 4.36 3.04
CA HIS A 52 -7.32 5.36 3.87
C HIS A 52 -6.62 6.73 3.84
N LEU A 53 -5.28 6.74 3.88
CA LEU A 53 -4.48 7.95 3.76
C LEU A 53 -4.55 8.54 2.35
N GLU A 54 -4.42 7.71 1.31
CA GLU A 54 -4.47 8.17 -0.09
C GLU A 54 -5.85 8.72 -0.48
N ALA A 55 -6.93 8.20 0.13
CA ALA A 55 -8.29 8.69 -0.09
C ALA A 55 -8.56 10.07 0.54
N GLY A 56 -7.67 10.59 1.39
CA GLY A 56 -7.88 11.87 2.09
C GLY A 56 -8.92 11.82 3.21
N ASN A 57 -9.40 10.64 3.58
CA ASN A 57 -10.44 10.46 4.61
C ASN A 57 -9.87 10.39 6.04
N CYS A 58 -8.60 10.74 6.23
CA CYS A 58 -7.95 10.72 7.53
C CYS A 58 -8.23 11.99 8.31
N THR A 59 -8.77 11.88 9.52
CA THR A 59 -9.08 13.02 10.39
C THR A 59 -7.85 13.83 10.80
N SER A 60 -6.65 13.27 10.64
CA SER A 60 -5.39 13.99 10.86
C SER A 60 -4.96 14.87 9.67
N GLY A 61 -5.76 14.94 8.60
CA GLY A 61 -5.43 15.67 7.36
C GLY A 61 -4.33 15.05 6.51
N ILE A 62 -3.90 13.80 6.80
CA ILE A 62 -2.94 13.11 5.94
C ILE A 62 -3.66 12.65 4.67
N GLU A 63 -3.14 13.06 3.52
CA GLU A 63 -3.65 12.75 2.19
C GLU A 63 -2.57 12.16 1.25
N MET A 64 -2.98 11.72 0.05
CA MET A 64 -2.12 11.13 -0.98
C MET A 64 -0.86 11.96 -1.28
N ARG A 65 -1.03 13.28 -1.43
CA ARG A 65 0.07 14.21 -1.71
C ARG A 65 1.21 14.11 -0.67
N ARG A 66 0.84 13.88 0.59
CA ARG A 66 1.80 13.72 1.69
C ARG A 66 2.48 12.36 1.64
N VAL A 67 1.71 11.29 1.42
CA VAL A 67 2.24 9.92 1.32
C VAL A 67 3.22 9.82 0.15
N ASN A 68 2.86 10.35 -1.02
CA ASN A 68 3.69 10.39 -2.23
C ASN A 68 5.00 11.16 -2.01
N ARG A 69 4.92 12.36 -1.42
CA ARG A 69 6.10 13.16 -1.09
C ARG A 69 7.05 12.39 -0.18
N LEU A 70 6.54 11.77 0.88
CA LEU A 70 7.37 10.99 1.82
C LEU A 70 8.00 9.76 1.17
N ALA A 71 7.28 9.08 0.26
CA ALA A 71 7.82 7.96 -0.50
C ALA A 71 8.96 8.40 -1.43
N ALA A 72 8.82 9.56 -2.09
CA ALA A 72 9.85 10.14 -2.96
C ALA A 72 11.06 10.73 -2.21
N GLN A 73 10.88 11.12 -0.95
CA GLN A 73 11.96 11.59 -0.06
C GLN A 73 12.76 10.44 0.58
N CYS A 74 12.21 9.23 0.66
CA CYS A 74 12.91 8.09 1.23
C CYS A 74 14.11 7.71 0.35
N PHE A 75 15.26 7.41 0.98
CA PHE A 75 16.52 7.14 0.28
C PHE A 75 16.47 5.97 -0.71
N GLN A 76 15.53 5.03 -0.53
CA GLN A 76 15.36 3.86 -1.38
C GLN A 76 14.43 4.11 -2.58
N TRP A 77 13.98 5.34 -2.83
CA TRP A 77 13.02 5.67 -3.89
C TRP A 77 13.32 5.02 -5.24
N LYS A 78 14.60 4.93 -5.67
CA LYS A 78 15.00 4.35 -6.97
C LYS A 78 14.50 2.92 -7.19
N GLN A 79 14.27 2.20 -6.10
CA GLN A 79 13.87 0.79 -6.10
C GLN A 79 12.37 0.63 -6.38
N TYR A 80 11.53 1.59 -5.97
CA TYR A 80 10.07 1.47 -6.04
C TYR A 80 9.36 2.67 -6.69
N ILE A 81 10.10 3.69 -7.12
CA ILE A 81 9.59 4.85 -7.89
C ILE A 81 10.31 4.89 -9.24
N VAL A 82 9.52 5.06 -10.31
CA VAL A 82 10.01 5.31 -11.66
C VAL A 82 10.60 6.73 -11.73
N LYS A 83 11.81 6.84 -12.30
CA LYS A 83 12.69 8.02 -12.15
C LYS A 83 12.03 9.35 -12.47
N HIS A 84 11.29 9.45 -13.57
CA HIS A 84 10.72 10.71 -14.04
C HIS A 84 9.58 11.22 -13.15
N PHE A 85 8.86 10.33 -12.44
CA PHE A 85 7.81 10.75 -11.51
C PHE A 85 8.34 11.26 -10.17
N ARG A 86 9.62 11.03 -9.84
CA ARG A 86 10.16 11.35 -8.50
C ARG A 86 9.93 12.81 -8.12
N GLU A 87 10.27 13.73 -9.04
CA GLU A 87 10.22 15.16 -8.76
C GLU A 87 8.78 15.65 -8.61
N GLU A 88 7.87 15.15 -9.44
CA GLU A 88 6.43 15.39 -9.31
C GLU A 88 5.90 14.93 -7.93
N LEU A 89 6.18 13.68 -7.56
CA LEU A 89 5.73 13.12 -6.27
C LEU A 89 6.33 13.90 -5.09
N ARG A 90 7.61 14.29 -5.17
CA ARG A 90 8.30 15.07 -4.16
C ARG A 90 7.72 16.48 -4.02
N GLY A 91 7.26 17.07 -5.12
CA GLY A 91 6.52 18.34 -5.17
C GLY A 91 5.12 18.26 -4.54
N SER A 92 4.65 17.08 -4.12
CA SER A 92 3.24 16.85 -3.75
C SER A 92 2.25 17.09 -4.87
N HIS A 93 2.70 16.89 -6.11
CA HIS A 93 1.80 16.89 -7.24
C HIS A 93 1.21 15.49 -7.43
N VAL A 94 -0.01 15.47 -7.98
CA VAL A 94 -0.79 14.26 -8.26
C VAL A 94 -1.33 14.31 -9.68
N GLY A 95 -0.66 15.06 -10.57
CA GLY A 95 -1.06 15.22 -11.96
C GLY A 95 -1.01 13.90 -12.72
N TYR A 96 -0.09 13.02 -12.34
CA TYR A 96 0.02 11.67 -12.86
C TYR A 96 -1.30 10.89 -12.78
N ARG A 97 -2.18 11.20 -11.82
CA ARG A 97 -3.49 10.55 -11.65
C ARG A 97 -4.48 10.83 -12.78
N GLY A 98 -4.23 11.87 -13.58
CA GLY A 98 -5.07 12.23 -14.73
C GLY A 98 -4.98 11.24 -15.90
N ASP A 99 -3.93 10.41 -15.95
CA ASP A 99 -3.74 9.41 -17.00
C ASP A 99 -3.58 8.00 -16.38
N PRO A 100 -4.46 7.03 -16.70
CA PRO A 100 -4.36 5.65 -16.24
C PRO A 100 -3.06 4.94 -16.63
N ALA A 101 -2.37 5.39 -17.68
CA ALA A 101 -1.07 4.86 -18.10
C ALA A 101 0.06 5.25 -17.15
N ASN A 102 -0.12 6.31 -16.35
CA ASN A 102 0.89 6.74 -15.40
C ASN A 102 0.93 5.80 -14.19
N ARG A 103 2.07 5.13 -14.05
CA ARG A 103 2.31 4.13 -12.99
C ARG A 103 3.61 4.47 -12.27
N PRO A 104 3.60 5.43 -11.34
CA PRO A 104 4.81 5.94 -10.72
C PRO A 104 5.54 4.93 -9.85
N PHE A 105 4.82 3.94 -9.33
CA PHE A 105 5.35 2.97 -8.39
C PHE A 105 5.65 1.66 -9.09
N LYS A 106 6.74 1.01 -8.70
CA LYS A 106 7.17 -0.28 -9.27
C LYS A 106 7.57 -1.25 -8.17
N CYS A 107 7.39 -2.54 -8.42
CA CYS A 107 7.92 -3.58 -7.55
C CYS A 107 9.45 -3.66 -7.69
N PRO A 108 10.23 -3.79 -6.60
CA PRO A 108 11.67 -3.95 -6.70
C PRO A 108 12.13 -5.30 -7.25
N THR A 109 11.30 -6.35 -7.17
CA THR A 109 11.68 -7.73 -7.53
C THR A 109 10.98 -8.25 -8.78
N CYS A 110 10.05 -7.50 -9.37
CA CYS A 110 9.38 -7.88 -10.61
C CYS A 110 9.12 -6.65 -11.49
N THR A 111 8.58 -6.87 -12.69
CA THR A 111 8.33 -5.81 -13.68
C THR A 111 7.03 -5.03 -13.47
N SER A 112 6.24 -5.39 -12.45
CA SER A 112 4.92 -4.79 -12.22
C SER A 112 5.00 -3.34 -11.77
N THR A 113 4.13 -2.50 -12.34
CA THR A 113 3.99 -1.08 -12.01
C THR A 113 2.56 -0.73 -11.58
N PHE A 114 2.44 0.32 -10.76
CA PHE A 114 1.23 0.67 -10.05
C PHE A 114 1.00 2.19 -10.03
N PRO A 115 -0.27 2.63 -10.14
CA PRO A 115 -0.61 4.05 -10.04
C PRO A 115 -0.59 4.56 -8.59
N LEU A 116 -0.73 3.68 -7.60
CA LEU A 116 -0.79 4.05 -6.18
C LEU A 116 0.19 3.24 -5.35
N LEU A 117 0.60 3.81 -4.22
CA LEU A 117 1.48 3.12 -3.30
C LEU A 117 0.72 2.00 -2.58
N SER A 118 -0.56 2.19 -2.28
CA SER A 118 -1.44 1.13 -1.79
C SER A 118 -1.51 -0.08 -2.74
N SER A 119 -1.63 0.16 -4.04
CA SER A 119 -1.66 -0.91 -5.05
C SER A 119 -0.35 -1.70 -5.09
N LEU A 120 0.80 -1.03 -4.96
CA LEU A 120 2.09 -1.72 -4.80
C LEU A 120 2.12 -2.58 -3.52
N PHE A 121 1.65 -2.04 -2.38
CA PHE A 121 1.61 -2.82 -1.13
C PHE A 121 0.61 -3.97 -1.15
N MET A 122 -0.49 -3.86 -1.92
CA MET A 122 -1.44 -4.95 -2.15
C MET A 122 -0.79 -6.05 -2.97
N HIS A 123 -0.06 -5.71 -4.05
CA HIS A 123 0.71 -6.68 -4.83
C HIS A 123 1.78 -7.41 -4.02
N ILE A 124 2.46 -6.70 -3.10
CA ILE A 124 3.47 -7.29 -2.21
C ILE A 124 2.83 -8.18 -1.13
N HIS A 125 1.53 -7.99 -0.85
CA HIS A 125 0.81 -8.82 0.11
C HIS A 125 0.34 -10.14 -0.51
N SER A 126 0.11 -10.17 -1.82
CA SER A 126 -0.23 -11.40 -2.53
C SER A 126 1.02 -12.23 -2.87
N PRO A 127 0.87 -13.54 -3.12
CA PRO A 127 1.96 -14.42 -3.57
C PRO A 127 2.36 -14.17 -5.04
N SER A 128 2.21 -12.94 -5.55
CA SER A 128 2.42 -12.60 -6.96
C SER A 128 3.86 -12.22 -7.29
N CYS A 129 4.74 -12.07 -6.30
CA CYS A 129 6.16 -11.78 -6.47
C CYS A 129 6.97 -12.15 -5.22
N ASP A 130 8.30 -12.15 -5.34
CA ASP A 130 9.22 -12.49 -4.23
C ASP A 130 9.45 -11.33 -3.23
N GLN A 131 8.84 -10.17 -3.45
CA GLN A 131 8.99 -9.04 -2.54
C GLN A 131 8.14 -9.24 -1.29
N THR A 132 8.71 -8.95 -0.13
CA THR A 132 7.98 -8.97 1.15
C THR A 132 7.80 -7.57 1.74
N ILE A 133 6.74 -7.37 2.53
CA ILE A 133 6.43 -6.08 3.16
C ILE A 133 7.49 -5.62 4.19
N GLY A 134 8.26 -6.57 4.72
CA GLY A 134 9.33 -6.32 5.70
C GLY A 134 10.73 -6.29 5.09
N GLY A 135 10.91 -6.77 3.86
CA GLY A 135 12.22 -6.98 3.24
C GLY A 135 12.71 -5.81 2.39
N GLY A 136 14.03 -5.70 2.27
CA GLY A 136 14.69 -4.82 1.29
C GLY A 136 14.25 -3.35 1.33
N ALA A 137 14.07 -2.78 0.14
CA ALA A 137 13.67 -1.38 -0.04
C ALA A 137 12.26 -1.07 0.50
N ILE A 138 11.32 -2.00 0.35
CA ILE A 138 9.93 -1.86 0.81
C ILE A 138 9.86 -1.83 2.34
N GLY A 139 10.60 -2.71 3.03
CA GLY A 139 10.68 -2.68 4.49
C GLY A 139 11.24 -1.36 5.02
N LYS A 140 12.25 -0.81 4.35
CA LYS A 140 12.82 0.51 4.66
C LYS A 140 11.81 1.64 4.43
N LEU A 141 11.06 1.60 3.32
CA LEU A 141 9.97 2.54 3.03
C LEU A 141 8.87 2.48 4.10
N LYS A 142 8.40 1.28 4.48
CA LYS A 142 7.36 1.10 5.52
C LYS A 142 7.80 1.70 6.86
N LYS A 143 9.05 1.43 7.28
CA LYS A 143 9.63 1.99 8.51
C LYS A 143 9.74 3.52 8.44
N TRP A 144 10.16 4.05 7.28
CA TRP A 144 10.25 5.49 7.03
C TRP A 144 8.88 6.17 7.11
N LEU A 145 7.87 5.66 6.40
CA LEU A 145 6.50 6.19 6.44
C LEU A 145 5.95 6.20 7.86
N ARG A 146 6.12 5.10 8.62
CA ARG A 146 5.71 5.04 10.02
C ARG A 146 6.33 6.15 10.86
N LYS A 147 7.65 6.33 10.76
CA LYS A 147 8.41 7.33 11.53
C LYS A 147 7.99 8.74 11.16
N SER A 148 7.89 9.03 9.86
CA SER A 148 7.58 10.38 9.36
C SER A 148 6.13 10.79 9.59
N LEU A 149 5.17 9.86 9.44
CA LEU A 149 3.76 10.14 9.64
C LEU A 149 3.40 10.25 11.14
N LYS A 150 3.93 9.37 12.00
CA LYS A 150 3.66 9.44 13.45
C LYS A 150 4.26 10.66 14.15
N ARG A 151 5.42 11.16 13.69
CA ARG A 151 6.05 12.36 14.27
C ARG A 151 5.18 13.62 14.15
N MET A 152 4.22 13.63 13.22
CA MET A 152 3.31 14.75 13.04
C MET A 152 2.13 14.72 14.01
N LYS A 153 1.84 13.58 14.65
CA LYS A 153 0.80 13.46 15.68
C LYS A 153 1.15 14.23 16.97
N VAL A 154 2.43 14.56 17.19
CA VAL A 154 2.93 15.20 18.42
C VAL A 154 2.99 16.74 18.31
N ARG A 155 2.75 17.27 17.11
CA ARG A 155 2.95 18.71 16.81
C ARG A 155 1.66 19.53 16.77
N ASN A 156 0.57 18.97 17.28
CA ASN A 156 -0.75 19.60 17.30
C ASN A 156 -1.33 19.57 18.70
#